data_AF-A0A957UGG1-F1
#
_entry.id   AF-A0A957UGG1-F1
#
_cell.length_a   1.000
_cell.length_b   1.000
_cell.length_c   1.000
_cell.angle_alpha   90.00
_cell.angle_beta   90.00
_cell.angle_gamma   90.00
#
_symmetry.space_group_name_H-M   'P 1'
#
loop_
_entity.id
_entity.type
_entity.pdbx_description
1 polymer ?
#
loop_
_entity_poly.entity_id
_entity_poly.type
_entity_poly.pdbx_seq_one_letter_code
_entity_poly.pdbx_strand_id
1 'polypeptide(L)'
;ATLRFQDFYFPGWRIVTSTGQSLRPYPSTALGLLTVDLPPGTYVIDKLWRDPPLARLGSIISLVTLAALAAVSFVDRRFRWMSFVAAMILAGALVTWLQKPPLEAVHMPRSTVDAFGLRFLGYRAERVGPGSVLLYPYWYVNAPPPSDLRFRWQVLDERDNVVQEYVRRPFFNAQDTANWPVGTIV
;
A
#
# COMPACT_ATOMS: atom_id res chain seq x y z
N ALA A 1 10.43 -17.24 -10.75
CA ALA A 1 9.27 -17.63 -9.92
C ALA A 1 8.23 -16.53 -9.99
N THR A 2 6.95 -16.88 -10.02
CA THR A 2 5.86 -15.88 -10.11
C THR A 2 5.49 -15.40 -8.71
N LEU A 3 5.55 -14.08 -8.50
CA LEU A 3 5.10 -13.39 -7.30
C LEU A 3 3.78 -12.68 -7.58
N ARG A 4 2.79 -12.89 -6.70
CA ARG A 4 1.48 -12.24 -6.77
C ARG A 4 1.28 -11.36 -5.56
N PHE A 5 0.52 -10.29 -5.74
CA PHE A 5 0.01 -9.45 -4.67
C PHE A 5 -1.51 -9.59 -4.66
N GLN A 6 -2.12 -9.45 -3.50
CA GLN A 6 -3.58 -9.43 -3.35
C GLN A 6 -4.24 -8.12 -3.84
N ASP A 7 -3.47 -7.19 -4.41
CA ASP A 7 -3.99 -6.01 -5.09
C ASP A 7 -4.45 -6.37 -6.50
N PHE A 8 -5.51 -5.72 -6.97
CA PHE A 8 -5.91 -5.82 -8.37
C PHE A 8 -4.90 -5.13 -9.28
N TYR A 9 -4.66 -5.74 -10.44
CA TYR A 9 -3.82 -5.15 -11.47
C TYR A 9 -4.51 -3.92 -12.07
N PHE A 10 -3.73 -2.85 -12.13
CA PHE A 10 -4.00 -1.65 -12.90
C PHE A 10 -2.70 -1.23 -13.60
N PRO A 11 -2.77 -0.60 -14.79
CA PRO A 11 -1.59 -0.18 -15.54
C PRO A 11 -0.65 0.80 -14.81
N GLY A 12 -1.14 1.47 -13.76
CA GLY A 12 -0.35 2.39 -12.94
C GLY A 12 0.64 1.71 -12.00
N TRP A 13 0.49 0.42 -11.73
CA TRP A 13 1.42 -0.29 -10.86
C TRP A 13 2.81 -0.41 -11.49
N ARG A 14 3.83 -0.20 -10.66
CA ARG A 14 5.22 -0.44 -10.99
C ARG A 14 5.87 -1.22 -9.87
N ILE A 15 6.58 -2.27 -10.24
CA ILE A 15 7.38 -3.08 -9.32
C ILE A 15 8.85 -2.85 -9.66
N VAL A 16 9.62 -2.40 -8.67
CA VAL A 16 11.06 -2.15 -8.83
C VAL A 16 11.80 -2.94 -7.76
N THR A 17 12.94 -3.53 -8.11
CA THR A 17 13.82 -4.13 -7.12
C THR A 17 14.71 -3.07 -6.48
N SER A 18 15.25 -3.33 -5.29
CA SER A 18 16.25 -2.45 -4.66
C SER A 18 17.50 -2.20 -5.52
N THR A 19 17.78 -3.08 -6.49
CA THR A 19 18.84 -2.92 -7.48
C THR A 19 18.46 -1.99 -8.65
N GLY A 20 17.25 -1.43 -8.65
CA GLY A 20 16.75 -0.50 -9.67
C GLY A 20 16.13 -1.19 -10.91
N GLN A 21 16.02 -2.52 -10.92
CA GLN A 21 15.43 -3.24 -12.04
C GLN A 21 13.91 -3.08 -12.01
N SER A 22 13.34 -2.44 -13.04
CA SER A 22 11.89 -2.38 -13.21
C SER A 22 11.40 -3.72 -13.76
N LEU A 23 10.48 -4.35 -13.03
CA LEU A 23 9.80 -5.54 -13.48
C LEU A 23 8.46 -5.14 -14.11
N ARG A 24 8.00 -5.93 -15.09
CA ARG A 24 6.74 -5.66 -15.80
C ARG A 24 5.59 -6.40 -15.08
N PRO A 25 4.70 -5.69 -14.38
CA PRO A 25 3.54 -6.32 -13.79
C PRO A 25 2.51 -6.68 -14.86
N TYR A 26 1.74 -7.74 -14.61
CA TYR A 26 0.63 -8.19 -15.44
C TYR A 26 -0.51 -8.74 -14.57
N PRO A 27 -1.76 -8.75 -15.06
CA PRO A 27 -2.86 -9.39 -14.36
C PRO A 27 -2.71 -10.91 -14.45
N SER A 28 -2.94 -11.63 -13.35
CA SER A 28 -3.10 -13.09 -13.38
C SER A 28 -4.31 -13.54 -12.55
N THR A 29 -4.63 -14.84 -12.63
CA THR A 29 -5.85 -15.47 -12.04
C THR A 29 -7.17 -14.94 -12.64
N ALA A 30 -8.28 -15.56 -12.29
CA ALA A 30 -9.62 -15.10 -12.69
C ALA A 30 -9.98 -13.73 -12.11
N LEU A 31 -9.31 -13.31 -11.02
CA LEU A 31 -9.57 -12.04 -10.34
C LEU A 31 -8.71 -10.88 -10.86
N GLY A 32 -7.76 -11.13 -11.77
CA GLY A 32 -6.89 -10.07 -12.31
C GLY A 32 -5.91 -9.49 -11.27
N LEU A 33 -5.35 -10.34 -10.41
CA LEU A 33 -4.39 -9.95 -9.38
C LEU A 33 -3.07 -9.44 -9.98
N LEU A 34 -2.48 -8.45 -9.32
CA LEU A 34 -1.18 -7.88 -9.65
C LEU A 34 -0.09 -8.95 -9.52
N THR A 35 0.55 -9.26 -10.64
CA THR A 35 1.51 -10.36 -10.73
C THR A 35 2.80 -9.91 -11.39
N VAL A 36 3.92 -10.47 -10.97
CA VAL A 36 5.25 -10.18 -11.52
C VAL A 36 6.10 -11.44 -11.49
N ASP A 37 6.91 -11.65 -12.53
CA ASP A 37 7.89 -12.72 -12.54
C ASP A 37 9.22 -12.22 -11.98
N LEU A 38 9.71 -12.92 -10.97
CA LEU A 38 11.01 -12.68 -10.36
C LEU A 38 12.04 -13.67 -10.91
N PRO A 39 13.22 -13.20 -11.31
CA PRO A 39 14.35 -14.10 -11.54
C PRO A 39 14.74 -14.82 -10.24
N PRO A 40 15.52 -15.91 -10.31
CA PRO A 40 16.07 -16.55 -9.11
C PRO A 40 16.96 -15.59 -8.32
N GLY A 41 16.72 -15.45 -7.02
CA GLY A 41 17.52 -14.60 -6.13
C GLY A 41 16.73 -14.06 -4.94
N THR A 42 17.41 -13.28 -4.10
CA THR A 42 16.80 -12.55 -2.99
C THR A 42 16.64 -11.09 -3.40
N TYR A 43 15.41 -10.57 -3.31
CA TYR A 43 15.09 -9.22 -3.73
C TYR A 43 14.33 -8.49 -2.63
N VAL A 44 14.66 -7.22 -2.45
CA VAL A 44 13.77 -6.25 -1.81
C VAL A 44 12.98 -5.59 -2.93
N ILE A 45 11.66 -5.54 -2.77
CA ILE A 45 10.74 -5.13 -3.83
C ILE A 45 9.96 -3.90 -3.37
N ASP A 46 10.04 -2.84 -4.17
CA ASP A 46 9.27 -1.63 -4.00
C ASP A 46 8.04 -1.70 -4.91
N LYS A 47 6.86 -1.75 -4.29
CA LYS A 47 5.56 -1.69 -4.96
C LYS A 47 5.10 -0.24 -5.00
N LEU A 48 5.07 0.36 -6.19
CA LEU A 48 4.83 1.79 -6.40
C LEU A 48 3.62 2.01 -7.31
N TRP A 49 2.80 3.00 -6.98
CA TRP A 49 1.81 3.54 -7.92
C TRP A 49 2.43 4.68 -8.72
N ARG A 50 2.30 4.62 -10.04
CA ARG A 50 2.66 5.72 -10.94
C ARG A 50 1.38 6.30 -11.53
N ASP A 51 1.20 7.60 -11.34
CA ASP A 51 0.09 8.31 -11.95
C ASP A 51 0.09 8.14 -13.47
N PRO A 52 -1.07 7.81 -14.07
CA PRO A 52 -1.22 7.82 -15.52
C PRO A 52 -0.81 9.18 -16.11
N PRO A 53 -0.22 9.22 -17.31
CA PRO A 53 0.18 10.49 -17.94
C PRO A 53 -1.00 11.46 -18.09
N LEU A 54 -2.20 10.93 -18.37
CA LEU A 54 -3.43 11.72 -18.46
C LEU A 54 -3.85 12.31 -17.11
N ALA A 55 -3.67 11.59 -16.01
CA ALA A 55 -3.96 12.11 -14.68
C ALA A 55 -3.06 13.31 -14.36
N ARG A 56 -1.77 13.22 -14.68
CA ARG A 56 -0.83 14.34 -14.52
C ARG A 56 -1.23 15.56 -15.36
N LEU A 57 -1.66 15.37 -16.59
CA LEU A 57 -2.15 16.47 -17.44
C LEU A 57 -3.40 17.13 -16.82
N GLY A 58 -4.35 16.32 -16.34
CA GLY A 58 -5.55 16.80 -15.65
C GLY A 58 -5.23 17.63 -14.40
N SER A 59 -4.23 17.21 -13.62
CA SER A 59 -3.73 17.99 -12.46
C SER A 59 -3.14 19.34 -12.89
N ILE A 60 -2.34 19.36 -13.96
CA ILE A 60 -1.73 20.60 -14.47
C ILE A 60 -2.81 21.57 -14.97
N ILE A 61 -3.78 21.09 -15.76
CA ILE A 61 -4.88 21.91 -16.27
C ILE A 61 -5.71 22.49 -15.13
N SER A 62 -6.02 21.67 -14.11
CA SER A 62 -6.75 22.12 -12.92
C SER A 62 -5.99 23.22 -12.17
N LEU A 63 -4.68 23.04 -11.95
CA LEU A 63 -3.82 24.04 -11.30
C LEU A 63 -3.77 25.35 -12.08
N VAL A 64 -3.60 25.28 -13.41
CA VAL A 64 -3.61 26.46 -14.29
C VAL A 64 -4.97 27.19 -14.22
N THR A 65 -6.07 26.43 -14.21
CA THR A 65 -7.42 27.01 -14.15
C THR A 65 -7.67 27.70 -12.81
N LEU A 66 -7.26 27.10 -11.69
CA LEU A 66 -7.31 27.70 -10.36
C LEU A 66 -6.46 28.98 -10.27
N ALA A 67 -5.25 28.96 -10.82
CA ALA A 67 -4.38 30.13 -10.86
C ALA A 67 -5.00 31.27 -11.69
N ALA A 68 -5.58 30.95 -12.84
CA ALA A 68 -6.28 31.93 -13.68
C ALA A 68 -7.50 32.54 -12.96
N LEU A 69 -8.31 31.72 -12.30
CA LEU A 69 -9.47 32.18 -11.51
C LEU A 69 -9.04 33.08 -10.35
N ALA A 70 -7.95 32.73 -9.64
CA ALA A 70 -7.40 33.55 -8.58
C ALA A 70 -6.91 34.91 -9.11
N ALA A 71 -6.21 34.92 -10.26
CA ALA A 71 -5.72 36.14 -10.88
C ALA A 71 -6.86 37.08 -11.33
N VAL A 72 -7.87 36.55 -12.01
CA VAL A 72 -9.04 37.33 -12.46
C VAL A 72 -9.82 37.90 -11.27
N SER A 73 -10.05 37.07 -10.25
CA SER A 73 -10.77 37.49 -9.04
C SER A 73 -10.01 38.55 -8.23
N PHE A 74 -8.68 38.62 -8.38
CA PHE A 74 -7.84 39.58 -7.68
C PHE A 74 -7.90 40.98 -8.32
N VAL A 75 -8.07 41.03 -9.64
CA VAL A 75 -8.23 42.28 -10.41
C VAL A 75 -9.58 42.94 -10.11
N ASP A 76 -10.63 42.13 -9.94
CA ASP A 76 -11.97 42.66 -9.66
C ASP A 76 -12.15 42.97 -8.15
N ARG A 77 -12.18 44.27 -7.80
CA ARG A 77 -12.29 44.75 -6.41
C ARG A 77 -13.50 44.17 -5.66
N ARG A 78 -14.56 43.79 -6.39
CA ARG A 78 -15.80 43.23 -5.82
C ARG A 78 -15.64 41.79 -5.31
N PHE A 79 -14.65 41.05 -5.80
CA PHE A 79 -14.50 39.61 -5.55
C PHE A 79 -13.17 39.21 -4.89
N ARG A 80 -12.43 40.17 -4.32
CA ARG A 80 -11.11 39.93 -3.69
C ARG A 80 -11.11 38.83 -2.62
N TRP A 81 -12.21 38.63 -1.88
CA TRP A 81 -12.30 37.55 -0.89
C TRP A 81 -12.27 36.16 -1.53
N MET A 82 -12.84 35.97 -2.73
CA MET A 82 -12.77 34.70 -3.46
C MET A 82 -11.37 34.41 -3.97
N SER A 83 -10.53 35.42 -4.16
CA SER A 83 -9.11 35.24 -4.51
C SER A 83 -8.34 34.55 -3.38
N PHE A 84 -8.65 34.90 -2.13
CA PHE A 84 -8.04 34.23 -0.97
C PHE A 84 -8.47 32.77 -0.88
N VAL A 85 -9.74 32.46 -1.14
CA VAL A 85 -10.24 31.07 -1.19
C VAL A 85 -9.56 30.30 -2.32
N ALA A 86 -9.50 30.87 -3.53
CA ALA A 86 -8.84 30.25 -4.67
C ALA A 86 -7.34 30.03 -4.44
N ALA A 87 -6.65 31.01 -3.84
CA ALA A 87 -5.24 30.90 -3.49
C ALA A 87 -5.00 29.82 -2.42
N MET A 88 -5.89 29.71 -1.42
CA MET A 88 -5.84 28.65 -0.41
C MET A 88 -6.02 27.26 -1.04
N ILE A 89 -6.99 27.10 -1.94
CA ILE A 89 -7.22 25.84 -2.66
C ILE A 89 -6.02 25.51 -3.54
N LEU A 90 -5.48 26.49 -4.27
CA LEU A 90 -4.29 26.32 -5.11
C LEU A 90 -3.06 25.91 -4.29
N ALA A 91 -2.83 26.58 -3.16
CA ALA A 91 -1.74 26.25 -2.25
C ALA A 91 -1.90 24.83 -1.68
N GLY A 92 -3.10 24.45 -1.25
CA GLY A 92 -3.41 23.10 -0.80
C GLY A 92 -3.16 22.05 -1.88
N ALA A 93 -3.63 22.30 -3.12
CA ALA A 93 -3.41 21.41 -4.26
C ALA A 93 -1.93 21.28 -4.64
N LEU A 94 -1.16 22.37 -4.53
CA LEU A 94 0.28 22.36 -4.82
C LEU A 94 1.05 21.57 -3.76
N VAL A 95 0.70 21.74 -2.47
CA VAL A 95 1.31 20.98 -1.37
C VAL A 95 1.05 19.49 -1.54
N THR A 96 -0.19 19.08 -1.81
CA THR A 96 -0.51 17.66 -2.02
C THR A 96 0.14 17.07 -3.26
N TRP A 97 0.32 17.88 -4.33
CA TRP A 97 1.00 17.44 -5.54
C TRP A 97 2.51 17.23 -5.34
N LEU A 98 3.15 18.05 -4.50
CA LEU A 98 4.59 17.95 -4.22
C LEU A 98 4.90 16.88 -3.16
N GLN A 99 3.98 16.63 -2.23
CA GLN A 99 4.14 15.61 -1.21
C GLN A 99 3.82 14.22 -1.76
N LYS A 100 4.85 13.47 -2.14
CA LYS A 100 4.71 12.02 -2.35
C LYS A 100 4.77 11.34 -0.98
N PRO A 101 3.75 10.55 -0.59
CA PRO A 101 3.84 9.76 0.62
C PRO A 101 5.07 8.85 0.52
N PRO A 102 5.90 8.77 1.59
CA PRO A 102 7.02 7.85 1.60
C PRO A 102 6.50 6.41 1.50
N LEU A 103 7.32 5.53 0.94
CA LEU A 103 7.04 4.10 1.02
C LEU A 103 7.02 3.70 2.50
N GLU A 104 5.93 3.09 2.92
CA GLU A 104 5.85 2.55 4.27
C GLU A 104 6.69 1.28 4.35
N ALA A 105 7.71 1.33 5.22
CA ALA A 105 8.61 0.20 5.40
C ALA A 105 7.90 -0.96 6.09
N VAL A 106 8.10 -2.16 5.56
CA VAL A 106 7.72 -3.41 6.24
C VAL A 106 8.83 -3.77 7.21
N HIS A 107 8.49 -3.96 8.48
CA HIS A 107 9.44 -4.41 9.48
C HIS A 107 9.69 -5.91 9.31
N MET A 108 10.97 -6.28 9.24
CA MET A 108 11.37 -7.67 9.19
C MET A 108 11.13 -8.35 10.54
N PRO A 109 10.68 -9.62 10.55
CA PRO A 109 10.43 -10.33 11.78
C PRO A 109 11.76 -10.74 12.43
N ARG A 110 11.79 -10.75 13.77
CA ARG A 110 12.97 -11.22 14.53
C ARG A 110 13.23 -12.71 14.35
N SER A 111 12.17 -13.48 14.11
CA SER A 111 12.23 -14.91 13.83
C SER A 111 11.42 -15.23 12.58
N THR A 112 11.95 -16.11 11.74
CA THR A 112 11.23 -16.63 10.60
C THR A 112 10.21 -17.65 11.07
N VAL A 113 8.93 -17.42 10.77
CA VAL A 113 7.86 -18.39 11.01
C VAL A 113 7.47 -18.97 9.66
N ASP A 114 7.73 -20.26 9.45
CA ASP A 114 7.26 -21.01 8.27
C ASP A 114 6.40 -22.17 8.76
N ALA A 115 5.09 -22.07 8.54
CA ALA A 115 4.12 -23.03 9.02
C ALA A 115 2.88 -23.03 8.14
N PHE A 116 2.24 -24.19 7.98
CA PHE A 116 0.96 -24.32 7.28
C PHE A 116 0.98 -23.78 5.84
N GLY A 117 2.12 -23.89 5.15
CA GLY A 117 2.28 -23.36 3.79
C GLY A 117 2.44 -21.84 3.72
N LEU A 118 2.63 -21.16 4.86
CA LEU A 118 2.81 -19.72 4.96
C LEU A 118 4.18 -19.40 5.57
N ARG A 119 4.90 -18.48 4.93
CA ARG A 119 6.13 -17.89 5.46
C ARG A 119 5.88 -16.45 5.86
N PHE A 120 6.18 -16.12 7.11
CA PHE A 120 6.07 -14.75 7.62
C PHE A 120 7.16 -13.87 7.00
N LEU A 121 6.77 -12.83 6.28
CA LEU A 121 7.69 -11.88 5.66
C LEU A 121 7.97 -10.68 6.54
N GLY A 122 7.03 -10.29 7.38
CA GLY A 122 7.15 -9.11 8.24
C GLY A 122 5.80 -8.49 8.56
N TYR A 123 5.83 -7.28 9.09
CA TYR A 123 4.61 -6.58 9.47
C TYR A 123 4.78 -5.07 9.35
N ARG A 124 3.66 -4.37 9.21
CA ARG A 124 3.55 -2.93 9.44
C ARG A 124 2.70 -2.71 10.68
N ALA A 125 3.08 -1.74 11.50
CA ALA A 125 2.31 -1.36 12.68
C ALA A 125 1.99 0.13 12.63
N GLU A 126 0.73 0.49 12.83
CA GLU A 126 0.25 1.87 12.81
C GLU A 126 -0.42 2.19 14.15
N ARG A 127 -0.04 3.31 14.77
CA ARG A 127 -0.69 3.80 15.99
C ARG A 127 -1.88 4.67 15.60
N VAL A 128 -3.08 4.22 15.92
CA VAL A 128 -4.34 4.92 15.55
C VAL A 128 -4.88 5.78 16.70
N GLY A 129 -4.40 5.56 17.93
CA GLY A 129 -4.78 6.37 19.08
C GLY A 129 -4.05 5.94 20.36
N PRO A 130 -4.39 6.55 21.51
CA PRO A 130 -3.81 6.17 22.80
C PRO A 130 -4.06 4.68 23.08
N GLY A 131 -2.98 3.89 23.16
CA GLY A 131 -3.05 2.46 23.46
C GLY A 131 -3.60 1.56 22.33
N SER A 132 -3.83 2.08 21.12
CA SER A 132 -4.35 1.30 19.99
C SER A 132 -3.32 1.20 18.85
N VAL A 133 -2.99 -0.04 18.48
CA VAL A 133 -2.07 -0.35 17.38
C VAL A 133 -2.79 -1.26 16.38
N LEU A 134 -2.78 -0.86 15.10
CA LEU A 134 -3.17 -1.72 13.99
C LEU A 134 -1.92 -2.46 13.50
N LEU A 135 -2.04 -3.78 13.41
CA LEU A 135 -0.98 -4.65 12.90
C LEU A 135 -1.40 -5.21 11.55
N TYR A 136 -0.54 -5.03 10.56
CA TYR A 136 -0.68 -5.53 9.19
C TYR A 136 0.42 -6.54 8.94
N PRO A 137 0.20 -7.83 9.21
CA PRO A 137 1.18 -8.87 8.94
C PRO A 137 1.22 -9.20 7.45
N TYR A 138 2.40 -9.51 6.93
CA TYR A 138 2.62 -9.94 5.55
C TYR A 138 3.12 -11.37 5.52
N TRP A 139 2.44 -12.22 4.75
CA TRP A 139 2.73 -13.63 4.60
C TRP A 139 2.93 -13.99 3.14
N TYR A 140 3.87 -14.89 2.87
CA TYR A 140 4.05 -15.49 1.57
C TYR A 140 3.47 -16.90 1.53
N VAL A 141 2.61 -17.17 0.55
CA VAL A 141 1.93 -18.46 0.38
C VAL A 141 2.83 -19.40 -0.42
N ASN A 142 3.51 -20.31 0.28
CA ASN A 142 4.32 -21.39 -0.31
C ASN A 142 3.45 -22.56 -0.79
N ALA A 143 2.40 -22.88 -0.05
CA ALA A 143 1.46 -23.97 -0.33
C ALA A 143 0.04 -23.56 0.12
N PRO A 144 -1.02 -24.16 -0.43
CA PRO A 144 -2.39 -23.85 -0.02
C PRO A 144 -2.56 -24.06 1.50
N PRO A 145 -2.92 -23.01 2.26
CA PRO A 145 -3.08 -23.13 3.70
C PRO A 145 -4.38 -23.89 4.06
N PRO A 146 -4.47 -24.47 5.27
CA PRO A 146 -5.70 -25.09 5.76
C PRO A 146 -6.87 -24.10 5.82
N SER A 147 -8.07 -24.54 5.48
CA SER A 147 -9.28 -23.69 5.45
C SER A 147 -9.73 -23.20 6.83
N ASP A 148 -9.29 -23.82 7.91
CA ASP A 148 -9.64 -23.46 9.28
C ASP A 148 -8.48 -22.80 10.04
N LEU A 149 -7.43 -22.37 9.32
CA LEU A 149 -6.25 -21.73 9.89
C LEU A 149 -6.65 -20.57 10.81
N ARG A 150 -6.02 -20.52 11.99
CA ARG A 150 -6.18 -19.43 12.95
C ARG A 150 -4.83 -18.87 13.35
N PHE A 151 -4.72 -17.55 13.36
CA PHE A 151 -3.59 -16.87 13.97
C PHE A 151 -3.91 -16.47 15.39
N ARG A 152 -3.00 -16.81 16.29
CA ARG A 152 -2.95 -16.30 17.65
C ARG A 152 -1.90 -15.19 17.69
N TRP A 153 -2.33 -13.98 18.02
CA TRP A 153 -1.50 -12.82 18.25
C TRP A 153 -1.43 -12.55 19.74
N GLN A 154 -0.23 -12.34 20.25
CA GLN A 154 0.01 -12.00 21.65
C GLN A 154 0.86 -10.73 21.74
N VAL A 155 0.48 -9.84 22.64
CA VAL A 155 1.28 -8.68 23.02
C VAL A 155 1.93 -9.02 24.35
N LEU A 156 3.26 -8.93 24.38
CA LEU A 156 4.08 -9.22 25.55
C LEU A 156 4.58 -7.90 26.17
N ASP A 157 4.70 -7.86 27.50
CA ASP A 157 5.41 -6.79 28.20
C ASP A 157 6.93 -6.99 28.16
N GLU A 158 7.70 -6.10 28.79
CA GLU A 158 9.18 -6.20 28.85
C GLU A 158 9.69 -7.43 29.61
N ARG A 159 8.82 -8.15 30.32
CA ARG A 159 9.13 -9.36 31.11
C ARG A 159 8.56 -10.61 30.45
N ASP A 160 8.16 -10.52 29.18
CA ASP A 160 7.55 -11.59 28.39
C ASP A 160 6.20 -12.11 28.94
N ASN A 161 5.47 -11.30 29.73
CA ASN A 161 4.12 -11.64 30.14
C ASN A 161 3.11 -11.25 29.06
N VAL A 162 2.13 -12.11 28.80
CA VAL A 162 1.03 -11.81 27.86
C VAL A 162 0.11 -10.75 28.46
N VAL A 163 0.14 -9.55 27.88
CA VAL A 163 -0.75 -8.43 28.25
C VAL A 163 -2.07 -8.53 27.49
N GLN A 164 -2.04 -9.02 26.26
CA GLN A 164 -3.21 -9.18 25.42
C GLN A 164 -3.03 -10.36 24.48
N GLU A 165 -4.11 -11.12 24.27
CA GLU A 165 -4.16 -12.20 23.28
C GLU A 165 -5.36 -12.02 22.35
N TYR A 166 -5.15 -12.38 21.09
CA TYR A 166 -6.17 -12.31 20.07
C TYR A 166 -6.10 -13.49 19.10
N VAL A 167 -7.18 -14.24 18.91
CA VAL A 167 -7.25 -15.36 17.97
C VAL A 167 -8.27 -15.07 16.88
N ARG A 168 -7.85 -15.05 15.61
CA ARG A 168 -8.74 -14.84 14.46
C ARG A 168 -8.41 -15.76 13.29
N ARG A 169 -9.42 -16.03 12.47
CA ARG A 169 -9.19 -16.51 11.11
C ARG A 169 -8.53 -15.38 10.31
N PRO A 170 -7.42 -15.65 9.60
CA PRO A 170 -6.84 -14.66 8.72
C PRO A 170 -7.80 -14.38 7.58
N PHE A 171 -7.87 -13.13 7.16
CA PHE A 171 -8.49 -12.75 5.91
C PHE A 171 -7.65 -11.63 5.30
N PHE A 172 -7.64 -11.55 3.98
CA PHE A 172 -7.08 -10.40 3.28
C PHE A 172 -8.14 -9.83 2.35
N ASN A 173 -8.44 -8.53 2.50
CA ASN A 173 -9.60 -7.89 1.90
C ASN A 173 -10.91 -8.65 2.21
N ALA A 174 -11.41 -9.43 1.26
CA ALA A 174 -12.63 -10.22 1.38
C ALA A 174 -12.38 -11.74 1.22
N GLN A 175 -11.12 -12.18 1.13
CA GLN A 175 -10.78 -13.58 0.86
C GLN A 175 -10.31 -14.32 2.11
N ASP A 176 -10.92 -15.49 2.33
CA ASP A 176 -10.44 -16.51 3.26
C ASP A 176 -9.14 -17.15 2.75
N THR A 177 -8.34 -17.62 3.68
CA THR A 177 -7.10 -18.40 3.53
C THR A 177 -7.20 -19.49 2.45
N ALA A 178 -8.32 -20.20 2.38
CA ALA A 178 -8.54 -21.27 1.41
C ALA A 178 -8.45 -20.81 -0.07
N ASN A 179 -8.65 -19.52 -0.33
CA ASN A 179 -8.63 -18.94 -1.67
C ASN A 179 -7.31 -18.26 -2.03
N TRP A 180 -6.32 -18.28 -1.13
CA TRP A 180 -5.04 -17.64 -1.38
C TRP A 180 -4.19 -18.44 -2.38
N PRO A 181 -3.89 -17.90 -3.57
CA PRO A 181 -3.10 -18.62 -4.56
C PRO A 181 -1.65 -18.79 -4.09
N VAL A 182 -1.01 -19.89 -4.49
CA VAL A 182 0.43 -20.08 -4.27
C VAL A 182 1.25 -18.99 -4.98
N GLY A 183 2.32 -18.56 -4.31
CA GLY A 183 3.19 -17.48 -4.77
C GLY A 183 2.65 -16.09 -4.48
N THR A 184 1.64 -15.96 -3.61
CA THR A 184 1.00 -14.67 -3.28
C THR A 184 1.53 -14.12 -1.97
N ILE A 185 1.70 -12.80 -1.91
CA ILE A 185 1.83 -12.03 -0.66
C ILE A 185 0.45 -11.57 -0.23
N VAL A 186 0.07 -11.97 0.98
CA VAL A 186 -1.16 -11.61 1.69
C VAL A 186 -0.82 -10.90 2.99
#